data_AF-A0A964RY10-F1
#
_entry.id   AF-A0A964RY10-F1
#
_cell.length_a   1.000
_cell.length_b   1.000
_cell.length_c   1.000
_cell.angle_alpha   90.00
_cell.angle_beta   90.00
_cell.angle_gamma   90.00
#
_symmetry.space_group_name_H-M   'P 1'
#
loop_
_entity.id
_entity.type
_entity.pdbx_description
1 polymer ?
#
loop_
_entity_poly.entity_id
_entity_poly.type
_entity_poly.pdbx_seq_one_letter_code
_entity_poly.pdbx_strand_id
1 'polypeptide(L)'
;MKSKGLILLIVFWIAIKIINYYFSTMGVISIVLFFMFIFFFIMSVVQIVKLFKERKQLTRSRIEKVTVYNILLIVNCLYPYTYRMTEKVDWYLQYNKRMEVVEQVRNFKLSPNTENKYYPWCKLPYNIPVVSNDGNKIVISRENSLYPKVTVGFIIYTGAIDIPSTMLIYSDDPAKLINLEKRAKSDPDQHWKIEENWYRSREFF
;
A
#
# COMPACT_ATOMS: atom_id res chain seq x y z
N MET A 1 16.51 -9.03 -26.34
CA MET A 1 15.85 -9.87 -25.32
C MET A 1 15.03 -10.95 -25.99
N LYS A 2 15.33 -12.23 -25.69
CA LYS A 2 14.42 -13.36 -25.89
C LYS A 2 13.20 -13.19 -24.94
N SER A 3 12.09 -13.87 -25.18
CA SER A 3 10.86 -13.81 -24.35
C SER A 3 11.16 -13.87 -22.84
N LYS A 4 12.10 -14.74 -22.42
CA LYS A 4 12.58 -14.86 -21.02
C LYS A 4 13.05 -13.54 -20.38
N GLY A 5 13.66 -12.64 -21.16
CA GLY A 5 14.11 -11.35 -20.64
C GLY A 5 12.96 -10.40 -20.33
N LEU A 6 11.88 -10.43 -21.13
CA LEU A 6 10.70 -9.59 -20.86
C LEU A 6 9.96 -10.08 -19.61
N ILE A 7 9.86 -11.40 -19.44
CA ILE A 7 9.30 -12.00 -18.23
C ILE A 7 10.11 -11.56 -17.00
N LEU A 8 11.44 -11.65 -17.05
CA LEU A 8 12.30 -11.20 -15.96
C LEU A 8 12.10 -9.72 -15.63
N LEU A 9 11.96 -8.86 -16.64
CA LEU A 9 11.68 -7.44 -16.46
C LEU A 9 10.35 -7.20 -15.73
N ILE A 10 9.29 -7.93 -16.11
CA ILE A 10 7.98 -7.82 -15.47
C ILE A 10 8.06 -8.31 -14.02
N VAL A 11 8.69 -9.46 -13.77
CA VAL A 11 8.87 -9.99 -12.40
C VAL A 11 9.64 -9.01 -11.53
N PHE A 12 10.73 -8.43 -12.05
CA PHE A 12 11.52 -7.44 -11.35
C PHE A 12 10.72 -6.17 -11.04
N TRP A 13 9.90 -5.70 -12.01
CA TRP A 13 9.00 -4.57 -11.81
C TRP A 13 7.97 -4.83 -10.70
N ILE A 14 7.34 -6.02 -10.69
CA ILE A 14 6.40 -6.43 -9.64
C ILE A 14 7.09 -6.47 -8.28
N ALA A 15 8.29 -7.06 -8.20
CA ALA A 15 9.07 -7.14 -6.97
C ALA A 15 9.37 -5.75 -6.40
N ILE A 16 9.77 -4.79 -7.24
CA ILE A 16 9.98 -3.40 -6.82
C ILE A 16 8.67 -2.80 -6.27
N LYS A 17 7.53 -3.02 -6.92
CA LYS A 17 6.24 -2.49 -6.45
C LYS A 17 5.86 -3.04 -5.08
N ILE A 18 6.09 -4.34 -4.84
CA ILE A 18 5.83 -4.97 -3.53
C ILE A 18 6.78 -4.42 -2.46
N ILE A 19 8.07 -4.32 -2.76
CA ILE A 19 9.07 -3.76 -1.83
C ILE A 19 8.72 -2.31 -1.49
N ASN A 20 8.35 -1.51 -2.49
CA ASN A 20 7.94 -0.12 -2.29
C ASN A 20 6.69 -0.01 -1.43
N TYR A 21 5.72 -0.90 -1.63
CA TYR A 21 4.47 -0.89 -0.86
C TYR A 21 4.71 -1.12 0.64
N TYR A 22 5.55 -2.09 1.03
CA TYR A 22 5.74 -2.47 2.44
C TYR A 22 6.88 -1.73 3.16
N PHE A 23 7.95 -1.38 2.44
CA PHE A 23 9.21 -0.96 3.09
C PHE A 23 9.67 0.45 2.76
N SER A 24 9.12 1.08 1.72
CA SER A 24 9.62 2.39 1.30
C SER A 24 8.88 3.55 1.98
N THR A 25 9.64 4.58 2.32
CA THR A 25 9.10 5.86 2.82
C THR A 25 8.71 6.77 1.66
N MET A 26 7.91 7.80 1.95
CA MET A 26 7.37 8.76 0.97
C MET A 26 8.40 9.25 -0.06
N GLY A 27 9.57 9.69 0.42
CA GLY A 27 10.63 10.25 -0.44
C GLY A 27 11.25 9.21 -1.36
N VAL A 28 11.49 8.00 -0.83
CA VAL A 28 12.08 6.90 -1.60
C VAL A 28 11.14 6.42 -2.70
N ILE A 29 9.83 6.29 -2.39
CA ILE A 29 8.81 5.88 -3.38
C ILE A 29 8.80 6.85 -4.57
N SER A 30 8.77 8.15 -4.30
CA SER A 30 8.70 9.18 -5.34
C SER A 30 9.91 9.13 -6.28
N ILE A 31 11.12 8.98 -5.72
CA ILE A 31 12.37 8.86 -6.48
C ILE A 31 12.37 7.59 -7.34
N VAL A 32 11.98 6.45 -6.76
CA VAL A 32 11.94 5.18 -7.50
C VAL A 32 10.93 5.24 -8.65
N LEU A 33 9.72 5.77 -8.40
CA LEU A 33 8.70 5.92 -9.44
C LEU A 33 9.17 6.82 -10.58
N PHE A 34 9.87 7.92 -10.26
CA PHE A 34 10.42 8.84 -11.24
C PHE A 34 11.48 8.19 -12.12
N PHE A 35 12.45 7.48 -11.53
CA PHE A 35 13.46 6.76 -12.31
C PHE A 35 12.86 5.63 -13.15
N MET A 36 11.88 4.90 -12.62
CA MET A 36 11.13 3.90 -13.38
C MET A 36 10.39 4.52 -14.57
N PHE A 37 9.77 5.68 -14.37
CA PHE A 37 9.11 6.42 -15.43
C PHE A 37 10.08 6.81 -16.54
N ILE A 38 11.20 7.46 -16.21
CA ILE A 38 12.23 7.84 -17.20
C ILE A 38 12.74 6.61 -17.94
N PHE A 39 13.07 5.54 -17.22
CA PHE A 39 13.57 4.31 -17.82
C PHE A 39 12.56 3.72 -18.83
N PHE A 40 11.29 3.55 -18.44
CA PHE A 40 10.28 3.01 -19.35
C PHE A 40 9.93 3.96 -20.49
N PHE A 41 9.99 5.27 -20.28
CA PHE A 41 9.77 6.26 -21.32
C PHE A 41 10.85 6.17 -22.40
N ILE A 42 12.14 6.22 -22.01
CA ILE A 42 13.27 6.10 -22.94
C ILE A 42 13.19 4.77 -23.69
N MET A 43 12.95 3.66 -22.98
CA MET A 43 12.84 2.35 -23.61
C MET A 43 11.67 2.26 -24.57
N SER A 44 10.51 2.85 -24.24
CA SER A 44 9.34 2.90 -25.12
C SER A 44 9.66 3.67 -26.41
N VAL A 45 10.26 4.85 -26.32
CA VAL A 45 10.68 5.65 -27.49
C VAL A 45 11.65 4.87 -28.36
N VAL A 46 12.69 4.25 -27.77
CA VAL A 46 13.67 3.45 -28.52
C VAL A 46 13.00 2.27 -29.24
N GLN A 47 12.08 1.56 -28.59
CA GLN A 47 11.40 0.44 -29.23
C GLN A 47 10.45 0.89 -30.35
N ILE A 48 9.75 2.01 -30.17
CA ILE A 48 8.87 2.59 -31.19
C ILE A 48 9.70 3.03 -32.42
N VAL A 49 10.82 3.74 -32.22
CA VAL A 49 11.71 4.13 -33.34
C VAL A 49 12.22 2.91 -34.08
N LYS A 50 12.63 1.85 -33.36
CA LYS A 50 13.07 0.59 -33.99
C LYS A 50 11.93 -0.10 -34.75
N LEU A 51 10.70 -0.09 -34.23
CA LEU A 51 9.52 -0.62 -34.91
C LEU A 51 9.30 0.09 -36.25
N PHE A 52 9.38 1.42 -36.29
CA PHE A 52 9.21 2.19 -37.52
C PHE A 52 10.33 1.94 -38.55
N LYS A 53 11.58 1.78 -38.09
CA LYS A 53 12.73 1.46 -38.96
C LYS A 53 12.62 0.06 -39.56
N GLU A 54 12.19 -0.92 -38.76
CA GLU A 54 12.08 -2.34 -39.15
C GLU A 54 10.70 -2.70 -39.75
N ARG A 55 9.87 -1.72 -40.10
CA ARG A 55 8.46 -1.94 -40.47
C ARG A 55 8.21 -2.91 -41.63
N LYS A 56 9.18 -3.07 -42.53
CA LYS A 56 9.10 -3.99 -43.68
C LYS A 56 9.43 -5.44 -43.32
N GLN A 57 10.07 -5.68 -42.17
CA GLN A 57 10.52 -7.01 -41.70
C GLN A 57 10.17 -7.18 -40.22
N LEU A 58 8.88 -7.00 -39.92
CA LEU A 58 8.40 -6.84 -38.56
C LEU A 58 8.27 -8.21 -37.89
N THR A 59 9.09 -8.47 -36.88
CA THR A 59 9.06 -9.73 -36.13
C THR A 59 8.08 -9.66 -34.95
N ARG A 60 7.46 -10.79 -34.59
CA ARG A 60 6.58 -10.89 -33.41
C ARG A 60 7.27 -10.39 -32.13
N SER A 61 8.55 -10.74 -31.92
CA SER A 61 9.32 -10.29 -30.76
C SER A 61 9.51 -8.77 -30.71
N ARG A 62 9.49 -8.08 -31.85
CA ARG A 62 9.57 -6.61 -31.90
C ARG A 62 8.29 -5.99 -31.35
N ILE A 63 7.13 -6.48 -31.80
CA ILE A 63 5.82 -6.05 -31.31
C ILE A 63 5.74 -6.26 -29.80
N GLU A 64 6.06 -7.47 -29.32
CA GLU A 64 6.02 -7.81 -27.89
C GLU A 64 6.82 -6.83 -27.03
N LYS A 65 8.03 -6.43 -27.47
CA LYS A 65 8.84 -5.45 -26.73
C LYS A 65 8.15 -4.09 -26.66
N VAL A 66 7.68 -3.58 -27.81
CA VAL A 66 6.98 -2.28 -27.86
C VAL A 66 5.78 -2.33 -26.93
N THR A 67 4.95 -3.38 -27.02
CA THR A 67 3.78 -3.56 -26.19
C THR A 67 4.13 -3.61 -24.70
N VAL A 68 5.10 -4.44 -24.30
CA VAL A 68 5.48 -4.57 -22.88
C VAL A 68 6.01 -3.26 -22.29
N TYR A 69 6.91 -2.55 -22.99
CA TYR A 69 7.43 -1.28 -22.47
C TYR A 69 6.36 -0.20 -22.36
N ASN A 70 5.45 -0.10 -23.34
CA ASN A 70 4.35 0.86 -23.27
C ASN A 70 3.35 0.50 -22.17
N ILE A 71 3.01 -0.79 -21.99
CA ILE A 71 2.16 -1.22 -20.87
C ILE A 71 2.83 -0.89 -19.53
N LEU A 72 4.11 -1.22 -19.35
CA LEU A 72 4.83 -0.91 -18.10
C LEU A 72 4.90 0.60 -17.84
N LEU A 73 5.08 1.42 -18.88
CA LEU A 73 5.03 2.87 -18.78
C LEU A 73 3.63 3.35 -18.32
N ILE A 74 2.57 2.93 -19.00
CA ILE A 74 1.19 3.30 -18.68
C ILE A 74 0.82 2.88 -17.26
N VAL A 75 1.08 1.62 -16.91
CA VAL A 75 0.79 1.09 -15.57
C VAL A 75 1.61 1.81 -14.50
N ASN A 76 2.85 2.24 -14.80
CA ASN A 76 3.63 3.06 -13.87
C ASN A 76 3.03 4.46 -13.66
N CYS A 77 2.47 5.08 -14.71
CA CYS A 77 1.75 6.35 -14.61
C CYS A 77 0.43 6.21 -13.83
N LEU A 78 -0.23 5.05 -13.93
CA LEU A 78 -1.45 4.73 -13.18
C LEU A 78 -1.16 4.25 -11.74
N TYR A 79 -0.10 4.77 -11.11
CA TYR A 79 0.34 4.35 -9.78
C TYR A 79 -0.79 4.35 -8.73
N PRO A 80 -1.65 5.38 -8.60
CA PRO A 80 -2.74 5.37 -7.63
C PRO A 80 -3.70 4.17 -7.77
N TYR A 81 -3.98 3.74 -9.01
CA TYR A 81 -4.83 2.57 -9.28
C TYR A 81 -4.12 1.28 -8.89
N THR A 82 -2.86 1.12 -9.27
CA THR A 82 -2.06 -0.06 -8.89
C THR A 82 -1.90 -0.16 -7.37
N TYR A 83 -1.76 0.99 -6.70
CA TYR A 83 -1.68 1.07 -5.25
C TYR A 83 -2.97 0.58 -4.58
N ARG A 84 -4.14 1.07 -5.03
CA ARG A 84 -5.45 0.61 -4.53
C ARG A 84 -5.68 -0.89 -4.75
N MET A 85 -5.18 -1.46 -5.85
CA MET A 85 -5.24 -2.91 -6.07
C MET A 85 -4.38 -3.66 -5.06
N THR A 86 -3.15 -3.22 -4.84
CA THR A 86 -2.26 -3.81 -3.82
C THR A 86 -2.85 -3.71 -2.42
N GLU A 87 -3.46 -2.58 -2.06
CA GLU A 87 -4.17 -2.37 -0.79
C GLU A 87 -5.29 -3.41 -0.56
N LYS A 88 -6.07 -3.73 -1.59
CA LYS A 88 -7.11 -4.78 -1.48
C LYS A 88 -6.53 -6.17 -1.25
N VAL A 89 -5.43 -6.49 -1.93
CA VAL A 89 -4.75 -7.78 -1.77
C VAL A 89 -4.10 -7.87 -0.39
N ASP A 90 -3.42 -6.82 0.05
CA ASP A 90 -2.85 -6.71 1.39
C ASP A 90 -3.92 -6.90 2.47
N TRP A 91 -5.06 -6.22 2.34
CA TRP A 91 -6.20 -6.39 3.25
C TRP A 91 -6.55 -7.87 3.42
N TYR A 92 -6.79 -8.56 2.31
CA TYR A 92 -7.18 -9.97 2.32
C TYR A 92 -6.10 -10.88 2.93
N LEU A 93 -4.83 -10.66 2.60
CA LEU A 93 -3.73 -11.51 3.07
C LEU A 93 -3.42 -11.30 4.55
N GLN A 94 -3.49 -10.07 5.04
CA GLN A 94 -3.09 -9.71 6.41
C GLN A 94 -4.26 -9.62 7.38
N TYR A 95 -5.51 -9.74 6.93
CA TYR A 95 -6.71 -9.62 7.78
C TYR A 95 -6.62 -10.43 9.08
N ASN A 96 -6.37 -11.73 8.96
CA ASN A 96 -6.28 -12.62 10.13
C ASN A 96 -5.16 -12.21 11.08
N LYS A 97 -4.01 -11.77 10.55
CA LYS A 97 -2.90 -11.29 11.37
C LYS A 97 -3.20 -9.96 12.06
N ARG A 98 -3.94 -9.07 11.41
CA ARG A 98 -4.40 -7.82 12.03
C ARG A 98 -5.43 -8.10 13.12
N MET A 99 -6.33 -9.07 12.91
CA MET A 99 -7.25 -9.52 13.95
C MET A 99 -6.51 -10.13 15.14
N GLU A 100 -5.48 -10.97 14.92
CA GLU A 100 -4.63 -11.48 16.00
C GLU A 100 -3.98 -10.34 16.81
N VAL A 101 -3.55 -9.26 16.16
CA VAL A 101 -3.01 -8.07 16.82
C VAL A 101 -4.09 -7.35 17.63
N VAL A 102 -5.29 -7.15 17.07
CA VAL A 102 -6.43 -6.57 17.77
C VAL A 102 -6.74 -7.36 19.05
N GLU A 103 -6.78 -8.68 18.98
CA GLU A 103 -7.02 -9.53 20.16
C GLU A 103 -5.89 -9.42 21.20
N GLN A 104 -4.63 -9.31 20.77
CA GLN A 104 -3.51 -9.08 21.69
C GLN A 104 -3.60 -7.71 22.37
N VAL A 105 -4.09 -6.68 21.67
CA VAL A 105 -4.38 -5.37 22.25
C VAL A 105 -5.52 -5.47 23.26
N ARG A 106 -6.62 -6.15 22.92
CA ARG A 106 -7.76 -6.35 23.83
C ARG A 106 -7.35 -7.08 25.10
N ASN A 107 -6.48 -8.08 24.99
CA ASN A 107 -5.98 -8.88 26.11
C ASN A 107 -4.80 -8.26 26.86
N PHE A 108 -4.53 -6.96 26.68
CA PHE A 108 -3.43 -6.24 27.35
C PHE A 108 -2.01 -6.76 27.07
N LYS A 109 -1.83 -7.70 26.13
CA LYS A 109 -0.52 -8.22 25.72
C LYS A 109 0.29 -7.18 24.94
N LEU A 110 -0.40 -6.33 24.17
CA LEU A 110 0.19 -5.18 23.49
C LEU A 110 -0.30 -3.89 24.15
N SER A 111 0.65 -3.00 24.41
CA SER A 111 0.41 -1.65 24.94
C SER A 111 1.35 -0.67 24.25
N PRO A 112 1.02 0.63 24.23
CA PRO A 112 1.93 1.65 23.71
C PRO A 112 3.31 1.51 24.37
N ASN A 113 4.35 1.41 23.55
CA ASN A 113 5.72 1.10 23.98
C ASN A 113 6.77 2.03 23.37
N THR A 114 6.34 3.13 22.77
CA THR A 114 7.22 4.16 22.24
C THR A 114 6.97 5.48 22.96
N GLU A 115 8.04 6.25 23.17
CA GLU A 115 7.99 7.58 23.75
C GLU A 115 7.42 8.59 22.73
N ASN A 116 6.09 8.62 22.57
CA ASN A 116 5.41 9.65 21.79
C ASN A 116 4.25 10.23 22.61
N LYS A 117 4.29 11.54 22.84
CA LYS A 117 3.29 12.25 23.65
C LYS A 117 1.97 12.51 22.90
N TYR A 118 1.96 12.43 21.58
CA TYR A 118 0.83 12.82 20.74
C TYR A 118 -0.06 11.63 20.35
N TYR A 119 0.54 10.45 20.20
CA TYR A 119 -0.17 9.26 19.76
C TYR A 119 0.30 8.03 20.54
N PRO A 120 -0.63 7.16 20.97
CA PRO A 120 -0.35 5.94 21.71
C PRO A 120 0.18 4.83 20.79
N TRP A 121 1.40 5.02 20.30
CA TRP A 121 2.07 4.12 19.38
C TRP A 121 2.61 2.87 20.06
N CYS A 122 2.45 1.74 19.39
CA CYS A 122 3.02 0.45 19.75
C CYS A 122 3.79 -0.10 18.55
N LYS A 123 5.08 -0.38 18.71
CA LYS A 123 5.86 -1.16 17.76
C LYS A 123 5.70 -2.64 18.09
N LEU A 124 5.23 -3.43 17.12
CA LEU A 124 5.07 -4.88 17.30
C LEU A 124 6.43 -5.57 17.49
N PRO A 125 6.49 -6.70 18.22
CA PRO A 125 7.74 -7.40 18.56
C PRO A 125 8.35 -8.17 17.37
N TYR A 126 7.86 -7.94 16.14
CA TYR A 126 8.31 -8.62 14.93
C TYR A 126 8.30 -7.66 13.73
N ASN A 127 9.18 -7.92 12.77
CA ASN A 127 9.27 -7.14 11.53
C ASN A 127 8.51 -7.79 10.36
N ILE A 128 8.28 -9.12 10.41
CA ILE A 128 7.59 -9.89 9.37
C ILE A 128 6.57 -10.82 10.05
N PRO A 129 5.34 -10.98 9.51
CA PRO A 129 4.79 -10.26 8.35
C PRO A 129 4.62 -8.76 8.63
N VAL A 130 4.64 -7.96 7.57
CA VAL A 130 4.35 -6.52 7.67
C VAL A 130 2.83 -6.36 7.69
N VAL A 131 2.28 -6.12 8.87
CA VAL A 131 0.84 -5.88 9.09
C VAL A 131 0.52 -4.39 9.12
N SER A 132 1.54 -3.56 9.39
CA SER A 132 1.52 -2.11 9.35
C SER A 132 2.86 -1.59 8.81
N ASN A 133 2.83 -0.65 7.89
CA ASN A 133 4.00 0.04 7.38
C ASN A 133 4.72 0.84 8.49
N ASP A 134 5.89 1.37 8.16
CA ASP A 134 6.79 2.08 9.10
C ASP A 134 7.33 1.16 10.22
N GLY A 135 7.64 -0.09 9.87
CA GLY A 135 8.24 -1.06 10.78
C GLY A 135 7.26 -1.65 11.79
N ASN A 136 6.05 -1.98 11.34
CA ASN A 136 4.99 -2.57 12.16
C ASN A 136 4.61 -1.73 13.38
N LYS A 137 4.52 -0.40 13.19
CA LYS A 137 3.96 0.51 14.19
C LYS A 137 2.46 0.61 14.04
N ILE A 138 1.74 0.47 15.14
CA ILE A 138 0.28 0.60 15.22
C ILE A 138 -0.09 1.68 16.24
N VAL A 139 -1.25 2.29 16.09
CA VAL A 139 -1.84 3.16 17.11
C VAL A 139 -2.87 2.38 17.91
N ILE A 140 -2.82 2.48 19.23
CA ILE A 140 -3.73 1.78 20.13
C ILE A 140 -4.49 2.81 20.98
N SER A 141 -5.81 2.85 20.85
CA SER A 141 -6.68 3.43 21.88
C SER A 141 -7.38 2.28 22.59
N ARG A 142 -7.36 2.27 23.92
CA ARG A 142 -7.98 1.22 24.72
C ARG A 142 -8.54 1.82 26.01
N GLU A 143 -9.78 1.51 26.34
CA GLU A 143 -10.38 1.85 27.63
C GLU A 143 -9.78 0.99 28.77
N ASN A 144 -9.66 1.56 29.96
CA ASN A 144 -9.20 0.82 31.14
C ASN A 144 -10.39 0.17 31.87
N SER A 145 -10.85 -0.98 31.38
CA SER A 145 -11.98 -1.73 31.95
C SER A 145 -11.79 -3.25 31.81
N LEU A 146 -12.65 -4.03 32.48
CA LEU A 146 -12.67 -5.51 32.39
C LEU A 146 -13.01 -6.01 30.98
N TYR A 147 -13.79 -5.25 30.22
CA TYR A 147 -14.14 -5.52 28.82
C TYR A 147 -13.76 -4.28 28.00
N PRO A 148 -12.45 -4.12 27.71
CA PRO A 148 -11.96 -2.88 27.14
C PRO A 148 -12.43 -2.75 25.71
N LYS A 149 -13.03 -1.59 25.39
CA LYS A 149 -13.18 -1.17 24.00
C LYS A 149 -11.81 -0.78 23.46
N VAL A 150 -11.52 -1.21 22.24
CA VAL A 150 -10.27 -1.02 21.54
C VAL A 150 -10.49 -0.37 20.19
N THR A 151 -9.58 0.54 19.85
CA THR A 151 -9.39 1.06 18.50
C THR A 151 -7.94 0.83 18.12
N VAL A 152 -7.70 0.14 17.01
CA VAL A 152 -6.35 -0.15 16.52
C VAL A 152 -6.20 0.39 15.10
N GLY A 153 -5.22 1.26 14.90
CA GLY A 153 -4.87 1.82 13.60
C GLY A 153 -3.61 1.18 13.03
N PHE A 154 -3.70 0.63 11.83
CA PHE A 154 -2.60 0.10 11.03
C PHE A 154 -2.29 1.06 9.90
N ILE A 155 -1.06 1.55 9.80
CA ILE A 155 -0.60 2.33 8.66
C ILE A 155 -0.41 1.36 7.50
N ILE A 156 -1.03 1.59 6.35
CA ILE A 156 -0.79 0.81 5.13
C ILE A 156 -0.14 1.66 4.03
N TYR A 157 -0.07 2.96 4.26
CA TYR A 157 0.68 3.88 3.43
C TYR A 157 1.17 5.07 4.21
N THR A 158 2.43 5.42 4.00
CA THR A 158 3.05 6.64 4.54
C THR A 158 3.17 7.69 3.44
N GLY A 159 2.10 7.91 2.67
CA GLY A 159 2.02 8.94 1.64
C GLY A 159 3.02 8.87 0.47
N ALA A 160 2.72 9.54 -0.64
CA ALA A 160 3.64 9.99 -1.69
C ALA A 160 3.05 11.24 -2.34
N ILE A 161 3.71 11.80 -3.36
CA ILE A 161 3.16 12.90 -4.16
C ILE A 161 1.73 12.51 -4.60
N ASP A 162 0.75 13.35 -4.25
CA ASP A 162 -0.68 13.23 -4.53
C ASP A 162 -1.44 12.03 -3.92
N ILE A 163 -0.78 11.19 -3.10
CA ILE A 163 -1.43 10.09 -2.36
C ILE A 163 -1.17 10.28 -0.87
N PRO A 164 -2.18 10.61 -0.05
CA PRO A 164 -1.98 10.81 1.37
C PRO A 164 -1.81 9.48 2.11
N SER A 165 -1.28 9.59 3.32
CA SER A 165 -1.20 8.45 4.25
C SER A 165 -2.55 7.77 4.38
N THR A 166 -2.51 6.44 4.39
CA THR A 166 -3.70 5.60 4.43
C THR A 166 -3.55 4.61 5.56
N MET A 167 -4.64 4.40 6.29
CA MET A 167 -4.72 3.57 7.47
C MET A 167 -5.93 2.65 7.39
N LEU A 168 -5.79 1.48 8.00
CA LEU A 168 -6.87 0.57 8.32
C LEU A 168 -7.14 0.67 9.81
N ILE A 169 -8.38 0.92 10.17
CA ILE A 169 -8.80 1.17 11.56
C ILE A 169 -9.82 0.12 11.94
N TYR A 170 -9.48 -0.65 12.97
CA TYR A 170 -10.45 -1.46 13.71
C TYR A 170 -10.96 -0.66 14.90
N SER A 171 -12.26 -0.73 15.18
CA SER A 171 -12.81 -0.21 16.44
C SER A 171 -14.04 -0.99 16.88
N ASP A 172 -14.10 -1.37 18.15
CA ASP A 172 -15.35 -1.82 18.79
C ASP A 172 -15.93 -0.74 19.75
N ASP A 173 -15.31 0.44 19.82
CA ASP A 173 -15.86 1.60 20.52
C ASP A 173 -16.98 2.28 19.71
N PRO A 174 -18.25 2.30 20.20
CA PRO A 174 -19.37 2.93 19.51
C PRO A 174 -19.15 4.42 19.21
N ALA A 175 -18.49 5.16 20.10
CA ALA A 175 -18.24 6.59 19.90
C ALA A 175 -17.28 6.83 18.72
N LYS A 176 -16.27 5.97 18.58
CA LYS A 176 -15.33 6.01 17.46
C LYS A 176 -15.98 5.53 16.16
N LEU A 177 -16.81 4.49 16.23
CA LEU A 177 -17.57 4.00 15.07
C LEU A 177 -18.47 5.08 14.47
N ILE A 178 -19.19 5.85 15.29
CA ILE A 178 -20.02 6.97 14.81
C ILE A 178 -19.17 8.00 14.03
N ASN A 179 -17.99 8.34 14.55
CA ASN A 179 -17.09 9.29 13.88
C ASN A 179 -16.55 8.73 12.56
N LEU A 180 -16.16 7.45 12.53
CA LEU A 180 -15.69 6.77 11.32
C LEU A 180 -16.79 6.69 10.25
N GLU A 181 -18.02 6.38 10.66
CA GLU A 181 -19.17 6.37 9.75
C GLU A 181 -19.49 7.75 9.20
N LYS A 182 -19.44 8.78 10.04
CA LYS A 182 -19.66 10.16 9.60
C LYS A 182 -18.63 10.57 8.54
N ARG A 183 -17.35 10.23 8.74
CA ARG A 183 -16.28 10.49 7.77
C ARG A 183 -16.49 9.72 6.47
N ALA A 184 -16.84 8.43 6.57
CA ALA A 184 -17.12 7.61 5.41
C ALA A 184 -18.29 8.13 4.56
N LYS A 185 -19.28 8.78 5.20
CA LYS A 185 -20.40 9.43 4.51
C LYS A 185 -20.02 10.79 3.92
N SER A 186 -19.17 11.56 4.59
CA SER A 186 -18.78 12.91 4.13
C SER A 186 -17.75 12.90 3.01
N ASP A 187 -16.82 11.95 3.02
CA ASP A 187 -15.76 11.82 2.00
C ASP A 187 -15.51 10.33 1.66
N PRO A 188 -16.43 9.71 0.88
CA PRO A 188 -16.38 8.28 0.56
C PRO A 188 -15.18 7.88 -0.32
N ASP A 189 -14.57 8.84 -1.01
CA ASP A 189 -13.40 8.58 -1.87
C ASP A 189 -12.13 8.32 -1.06
N GLN A 190 -12.12 8.75 0.20
CA GLN A 190 -10.97 8.69 1.10
C GLN A 190 -11.23 7.86 2.34
N HIS A 191 -12.48 7.84 2.79
CA HIS A 191 -12.91 7.10 3.96
C HIS A 191 -14.04 6.16 3.56
N TRP A 192 -13.91 4.88 3.85
CA TRP A 192 -15.00 3.94 3.61
C TRP A 192 -14.94 2.78 4.58
N LYS A 193 -16.11 2.18 4.81
CA LYS A 193 -16.22 0.93 5.57
C LYS A 193 -15.73 -0.21 4.69
N ILE A 194 -14.82 -1.02 5.23
CA ILE A 194 -14.28 -2.19 4.55
C ILE A 194 -15.09 -3.42 4.94
N GLU A 195 -15.29 -3.60 6.24
CA GLU A 195 -16.00 -4.71 6.87
C GLU A 195 -16.63 -4.23 8.19
N GLU A 196 -17.34 -5.11 8.90
CA GLU A 196 -17.79 -4.82 10.26
C GLU A 196 -16.62 -4.38 11.15
N ASN A 197 -16.78 -3.25 11.84
CA ASN A 197 -15.77 -2.63 12.71
C ASN A 197 -14.46 -2.20 12.02
N TRP A 198 -14.36 -2.31 10.69
CA TRP A 198 -13.16 -2.00 9.92
C TRP A 198 -13.39 -0.87 8.90
N TYR A 199 -12.53 0.14 8.99
CA TYR A 199 -12.60 1.34 8.14
C TYR A 199 -11.26 1.65 7.52
N ARG A 200 -11.30 2.12 6.28
CA ARG A 200 -10.18 2.75 5.60
C ARG A 200 -10.25 4.25 5.86
N SER A 201 -9.14 4.86 6.28
CA SER A 201 -9.10 6.28 6.66
C SER A 201 -7.74 6.90 6.40
N ARG A 202 -7.68 8.23 6.22
CA ARG A 202 -6.42 9.00 6.19
C ARG A 202 -5.91 9.39 7.58
N GLU A 203 -6.77 9.33 8.59
CA GLU A 203 -6.53 9.85 9.93
C GLU A 203 -6.90 8.81 11.00
N PHE A 204 -6.13 8.76 12.10
CA PHE A 204 -6.28 7.81 13.19
C PHE A 204 -7.55 7.98 14.03
N PHE A 205 -7.98 9.22 14.27
CA PHE A 205 -9.05 9.56 15.21
C PHE A 205 -9.90 10.69 14.71
#